data_AF-A0A5Q4TFV1-F1
#
_entry.id   AF-A0A5Q4TFV1-F1
#
_cell.length_a   1.000
_cell.length_b   1.000
_cell.length_c   1.000
_cell.angle_alpha   90.00
_cell.angle_beta   90.00
_cell.angle_gamma   90.00
#
_symmetry.space_group_name_H-M   'P 1'
#
loop_
_entity.id
_entity.type
_entity.pdbx_description
1 polymer ?
#
loop_
_entity_poly.entity_id
_entity_poly.type
_entity_poly.pdbx_seq_one_letter_code
_entity_poly.pdbx_strand_id
1 'polypeptide(L)'
;MRYGVLGPLVVWDDGGAVVTVPETKVRALLATLLAHDGGPVSADRLIQDLWGDDPPGKPAGALQAKVSQLRRVLGRDNVLHQPAGYRLRLAPAARQVDAEHFRALTAEARAAADPRLRAALLTEALGLWRGPAYADFADEASVRGAAQRLDEQRLSVTEEQAEARLAVGDHLLLAGELTDLVERHPLRERLRAAQIRALYLAGRQSEALASYESLRARLAEDLGVDPGPPLTALH
;
A
#
# COMPACT_ATOMS: atom_id res chain seq x y z
N MET A 1 -6.76 -17.57 -9.69
CA MET A 1 -5.50 -16.81 -9.59
C MET A 1 -5.72 -15.62 -8.66
N ARG A 2 -4.72 -15.32 -7.83
CA ARG A 2 -4.65 -14.11 -6.98
C ARG A 2 -3.33 -13.38 -7.21
N TYR A 3 -3.31 -12.08 -6.98
CA TYR A 3 -2.18 -11.19 -7.21
C TYR A 3 -1.86 -10.43 -5.94
N GLY A 4 -0.58 -10.34 -5.63
CA GLY A 4 -0.10 -9.66 -4.44
C GLY A 4 0.71 -8.43 -4.79
N VAL A 5 0.21 -7.25 -4.43
CA VAL A 5 0.84 -5.95 -4.68
C VAL A 5 1.17 -5.18 -3.41
N LEU A 6 0.70 -5.64 -2.24
CA LEU A 6 1.04 -5.07 -0.92
C LEU A 6 2.42 -5.55 -0.45
N GLY A 7 3.45 -5.39 -1.28
CA GLY A 7 4.78 -5.97 -1.10
C GLY A 7 5.44 -6.27 -2.44
N PRO A 8 6.46 -7.14 -2.47
CA PRO A 8 6.98 -7.70 -3.72
C PRO A 8 5.88 -8.37 -4.55
N LEU A 9 5.94 -8.19 -5.87
CA LEU A 9 4.91 -8.67 -6.79
C LEU A 9 4.92 -10.20 -6.79
N VAL A 10 3.78 -10.79 -6.44
CA VAL A 10 3.59 -12.24 -6.39
C VAL A 10 2.28 -12.64 -7.04
N VAL A 11 2.24 -13.84 -7.58
CA VAL A 11 1.03 -14.47 -8.14
C VAL A 11 0.80 -15.77 -7.41
N TRP A 12 -0.44 -16.05 -7.05
CA TRP A 12 -0.86 -17.33 -6.51
C TRP A 12 -1.88 -17.99 -7.41
N ASP A 13 -1.81 -19.31 -7.52
CA ASP A 13 -2.87 -20.10 -8.15
C ASP A 13 -4.10 -20.21 -7.24
N ASP A 14 -5.12 -20.94 -7.71
CA ASP A 14 -6.35 -21.15 -6.95
C ASP A 14 -6.15 -22.03 -5.70
N GLY A 15 -5.07 -22.82 -5.66
CA GLY A 15 -4.65 -23.59 -4.49
C GLY A 15 -3.80 -22.78 -3.49
N GLY A 16 -3.43 -21.55 -3.84
CA GLY A 16 -2.59 -20.68 -3.02
C GLY A 16 -1.08 -20.91 -3.19
N ALA A 17 -0.65 -21.77 -4.12
CA ALA A 17 0.77 -21.95 -4.40
C ALA A 17 1.30 -20.76 -5.21
N VAL A 18 2.56 -20.38 -4.96
CA VAL A 18 3.21 -19.27 -5.67
C VAL A 18 3.50 -19.68 -7.11
N VAL A 19 3.04 -18.88 -8.05
CA VAL A 19 3.28 -19.05 -9.49
C VAL A 19 4.43 -18.15 -9.91
N THR A 20 5.47 -18.76 -10.49
CA THR A 20 6.63 -18.01 -10.99
C THR A 20 6.29 -17.34 -12.32
N VAL A 21 6.34 -16.00 -12.34
CA VAL A 21 6.30 -15.22 -13.57
C VAL A 21 7.74 -15.01 -14.03
N PRO A 22 8.17 -15.63 -15.15
CA PRO A 22 9.55 -15.58 -15.60
C PRO A 22 9.87 -14.19 -16.15
N GLU A 23 11.13 -13.77 -16.01
CA GLU A 23 11.67 -12.52 -16.58
C GLU A 23 11.12 -11.21 -16.00
N THR A 24 12.04 -10.27 -15.69
CA THR A 24 11.69 -8.96 -15.10
C THR A 24 10.72 -8.15 -15.95
N LYS A 25 10.88 -8.11 -17.28
CA LYS A 25 9.94 -7.34 -18.15
C LYS A 25 8.53 -7.92 -18.21
N VAL A 26 8.36 -9.24 -18.03
CA VAL A 26 7.02 -9.86 -17.97
C VAL A 26 6.36 -9.54 -16.62
N ARG A 27 7.15 -9.55 -15.53
CA ARG A 27 6.69 -9.09 -14.22
C ARG A 27 6.34 -7.59 -14.22
N ALA A 28 7.13 -6.75 -14.88
CA ALA A 28 6.83 -5.33 -15.06
C ALA A 28 5.55 -5.11 -15.87
N LEU A 29 5.32 -5.90 -16.94
CA LEU A 29 4.06 -5.87 -17.69
C LEU A 29 2.86 -6.21 -16.79
N LEU A 30 2.97 -7.26 -15.98
CA LEU A 30 1.94 -7.62 -15.01
C LEU A 30 1.70 -6.50 -13.98
N ALA A 31 2.77 -5.93 -13.42
CA ALA A 31 2.68 -4.81 -12.47
C ALA A 31 1.96 -3.60 -13.09
N THR A 32 2.32 -3.20 -14.31
CA THR A 32 1.68 -2.10 -15.02
C THR A 32 0.19 -2.33 -15.25
N LEU A 33 -0.21 -3.55 -15.64
CA LEU A 33 -1.62 -3.90 -15.84
C LEU A 33 -2.42 -3.91 -14.51
N LEU A 34 -1.80 -4.36 -13.42
CA LEU A 34 -2.41 -4.33 -12.07
C LEU A 34 -2.52 -2.89 -11.53
N ALA A 35 -1.53 -2.04 -11.78
CA ALA A 35 -1.52 -0.64 -11.36
C ALA A 35 -2.62 0.21 -12.02
N HIS A 36 -3.20 -0.29 -13.12
CA HIS A 36 -4.36 0.28 -13.81
C HIS A 36 -5.70 -0.36 -13.38
N ASP A 37 -5.75 -1.03 -12.23
CA ASP A 37 -6.97 -1.61 -11.64
C ASP A 37 -7.76 -2.52 -12.62
N GLY A 38 -7.03 -3.24 -13.50
CA GLY A 38 -7.63 -4.11 -14.53
C GLY A 38 -8.25 -3.37 -15.72
N GLY A 39 -8.07 -2.06 -15.83
CA GLY A 39 -8.38 -1.26 -17.02
C GLY A 39 -7.42 -1.50 -18.18
N PRO A 40 -7.80 -1.12 -19.42
CA PRO A 40 -6.92 -1.24 -20.58
C PRO A 40 -5.75 -0.25 -20.56
N VAL A 41 -4.60 -0.73 -21.02
CA VAL A 41 -3.39 0.04 -21.30
C VAL A 41 -3.02 -0.17 -22.76
N SER A 42 -2.81 0.92 -23.50
CA SER A 42 -2.48 0.84 -24.93
C SER A 42 -1.14 0.13 -25.16
N ALA A 43 -0.98 -0.48 -26.34
CA ALA A 43 0.27 -1.15 -26.70
C ALA A 43 1.47 -0.20 -26.68
N ASP A 44 1.29 1.02 -27.21
CA ASP A 44 2.35 2.05 -27.24
C ASP A 44 2.76 2.47 -25.83
N ARG A 45 1.80 2.64 -24.92
CA ARG A 45 2.09 2.95 -23.51
C ARG A 45 2.82 1.80 -22.83
N LEU A 46 2.39 0.55 -23.04
CA LEU A 46 3.10 -0.61 -22.51
C LEU A 46 4.52 -0.72 -23.07
N ILE A 47 4.74 -0.33 -24.33
CA ILE A 47 6.09 -0.28 -24.90
C ILE A 47 6.92 0.78 -24.18
N GLN A 48 6.39 2.00 -24.04
CA GLN A 48 7.08 3.07 -23.33
C GLN A 48 7.39 2.69 -21.87
N ASP A 49 6.40 2.12 -21.16
CA ASP A 49 6.54 1.74 -19.76
C ASP A 49 7.56 0.61 -19.57
N LEU A 50 7.71 -0.30 -20.54
CA LEU A 50 8.63 -1.44 -20.43
C LEU A 50 10.05 -1.13 -20.89
N TRP A 51 10.23 -0.27 -21.89
CA TRP A 51 11.53 -0.03 -22.52
C TRP A 51 12.02 1.42 -22.43
N GLY A 52 11.18 2.36 -22.04
CA GLY A 52 11.53 3.78 -22.00
C GLY A 52 12.08 4.25 -23.34
N ASP A 53 13.20 4.96 -23.29
CA ASP A 53 13.84 5.57 -24.45
C ASP A 53 14.71 4.59 -25.27
N ASP A 54 14.86 3.33 -24.84
CA ASP A 54 15.64 2.29 -25.55
C ASP A 54 14.76 1.07 -25.94
N PRO A 55 13.81 1.25 -26.88
CA PRO A 55 12.96 0.17 -27.35
C PRO A 55 13.72 -0.80 -28.28
N PRO A 56 13.33 -2.09 -28.32
CA PRO A 56 13.97 -3.06 -29.20
C PRO A 56 13.60 -2.75 -30.67
N GLY A 57 14.39 -3.23 -31.63
CA GLY A 57 14.18 -2.92 -33.06
C GLY A 57 12.79 -3.28 -33.64
N LYS A 58 12.01 -4.13 -32.96
CA LYS A 58 10.58 -4.40 -33.26
C LYS A 58 9.74 -4.32 -31.98
N PRO A 59 9.35 -3.12 -31.52
CA PRO A 59 8.72 -2.93 -30.21
C PRO A 59 7.40 -3.68 -30.05
N ALA A 60 6.51 -3.59 -31.05
CA ALA A 60 5.24 -4.30 -31.04
C ALA A 60 5.43 -5.84 -30.97
N GLY A 61 6.38 -6.38 -31.73
CA GLY A 61 6.70 -7.81 -31.71
C GLY A 61 7.25 -8.26 -30.35
N ALA A 62 8.11 -7.44 -29.74
CA ALA A 62 8.64 -7.68 -28.40
C ALA A 62 7.53 -7.66 -27.34
N LEU A 63 6.58 -6.71 -27.42
CA LEU A 63 5.41 -6.67 -26.54
C LEU A 63 4.55 -7.93 -26.70
N GLN A 64 4.25 -8.36 -27.94
CA GLN A 64 3.50 -9.61 -28.15
C GLN A 64 4.20 -10.81 -27.52
N ALA A 65 5.52 -10.88 -27.57
CA ALA A 65 6.28 -11.94 -26.92
C ALA A 65 6.11 -11.92 -25.39
N LYS A 66 6.18 -10.74 -24.75
CA LYS A 66 5.96 -10.61 -23.30
C LYS A 66 4.52 -10.93 -22.90
N VAL A 67 3.54 -10.49 -23.68
CA VAL A 67 2.12 -10.86 -23.48
C VAL A 67 1.93 -12.37 -23.63
N SER A 68 2.55 -13.01 -24.62
CA SER A 68 2.47 -14.45 -24.84
C SER A 68 3.06 -15.23 -23.65
N GLN A 69 4.22 -14.79 -23.15
CA GLN A 69 4.84 -15.36 -21.94
C GLN A 69 3.94 -15.19 -20.71
N LEU A 70 3.36 -14.00 -20.51
CA LEU A 70 2.43 -13.75 -19.40
C LEU A 70 1.19 -14.63 -19.49
N ARG A 71 0.60 -14.76 -20.69
CA ARG A 71 -0.55 -15.64 -20.95
C ARG A 71 -0.25 -17.11 -20.72
N ARG A 72 0.99 -17.55 -20.94
CA ARG A 72 1.39 -18.94 -20.66
C ARG A 72 1.37 -19.24 -19.16
N VAL A 73 1.63 -18.23 -18.33
CA VAL A 73 1.64 -18.35 -16.87
C VAL A 73 0.24 -18.15 -16.30
N LEU A 74 -0.45 -17.08 -16.69
CA LEU A 74 -1.74 -16.72 -16.11
C LEU A 74 -2.92 -17.40 -16.80
N GLY A 75 -2.74 -17.95 -18.00
CA GLY A 75 -3.83 -18.38 -18.88
C GLY A 75 -4.22 -17.28 -19.87
N ARG A 76 -4.57 -17.70 -21.10
CA ARG A 76 -4.89 -16.79 -22.21
C ARG A 76 -6.08 -15.88 -21.91
N ASP A 77 -7.05 -16.40 -21.17
CA ASP A 77 -8.28 -15.69 -20.80
C ASP A 77 -8.09 -14.63 -19.71
N ASN A 78 -6.93 -14.56 -19.07
CA ASN A 78 -6.65 -13.59 -18.02
C ASN A 78 -5.97 -12.32 -18.55
N VAL A 79 -5.36 -12.35 -19.74
CA VAL A 79 -4.76 -11.18 -20.39
C VAL A 79 -5.47 -10.92 -21.71
N LEU A 80 -6.37 -9.95 -21.71
CA LEU A 80 -7.21 -9.64 -22.86
C LEU A 80 -6.59 -8.57 -23.73
N HIS A 81 -6.82 -8.67 -25.03
CA HIS A 81 -6.53 -7.61 -25.98
C HIS A 81 -7.85 -7.10 -26.55
N GLN A 82 -8.06 -5.79 -26.48
CA GLN A 82 -9.24 -5.09 -26.96
C GLN A 82 -8.81 -3.81 -27.69
N PRO A 83 -9.70 -3.07 -28.38
CA PRO A 83 -9.30 -1.88 -29.16
C PRO A 83 -8.51 -0.83 -28.37
N ALA A 84 -8.81 -0.69 -27.07
CA ALA A 84 -8.09 0.22 -26.17
C ALA A 84 -6.72 -0.31 -25.67
N GLY A 85 -6.33 -1.53 -26.03
CA GLY A 85 -5.07 -2.17 -25.64
C GLY A 85 -5.25 -3.44 -24.79
N TYR A 86 -4.29 -3.68 -23.89
CA TYR A 86 -4.26 -4.87 -23.05
C TYR A 86 -4.80 -4.60 -21.66
N ARG A 87 -5.50 -5.57 -21.09
CA ARG A 87 -5.96 -5.54 -19.70
C ARG A 87 -5.86 -6.90 -19.03
N LEU A 88 -5.75 -6.89 -17.71
CA LEU A 88 -6.02 -8.08 -16.92
C LEU A 88 -7.54 -8.23 -16.72
N ARG A 89 -8.03 -9.45 -16.91
CA ARG A 89 -9.37 -9.83 -16.48
C ARG A 89 -9.31 -10.10 -14.98
N LEU A 90 -9.77 -9.13 -14.19
CA LEU A 90 -10.00 -9.27 -12.76
C LEU A 90 -11.49 -9.49 -12.52
N ALA A 91 -11.84 -10.52 -11.76
CA ALA A 91 -13.20 -10.76 -11.31
C ALA A 91 -13.40 -10.01 -9.98
N PRO A 92 -14.12 -8.86 -9.95
CA PRO A 92 -14.16 -7.99 -8.77
C PRO A 92 -14.74 -8.68 -7.52
N ALA A 93 -15.72 -9.58 -7.73
CA ALA A 93 -16.33 -10.34 -6.65
C ALA A 93 -15.36 -11.31 -5.94
N ALA A 94 -14.25 -11.68 -6.60
CA ALA A 94 -13.30 -12.66 -6.07
C ALA A 94 -12.11 -12.02 -5.32
N ARG A 95 -12.08 -10.68 -5.15
CA ARG A 95 -11.01 -9.95 -4.43
C ARG A 95 -9.62 -10.46 -4.83
N GLN A 96 -9.37 -10.51 -6.14
CA GLN A 96 -8.21 -11.21 -6.70
C GLN A 96 -6.90 -10.48 -6.43
N VAL A 97 -6.95 -9.19 -6.10
CA VAL A 97 -5.77 -8.41 -5.72
C VAL A 97 -5.80 -8.21 -4.20
N ASP A 98 -4.70 -8.50 -3.49
CA ASP A 98 -4.61 -8.34 -2.03
C ASP A 98 -4.98 -6.91 -1.55
N ALA A 99 -4.71 -5.89 -2.36
CA ALA A 99 -5.14 -4.52 -2.13
C ALA A 99 -6.68 -4.34 -2.05
N GLU A 100 -7.46 -5.14 -2.79
CA GLU A 100 -8.93 -5.13 -2.70
C GLU A 100 -9.39 -5.69 -1.35
N HIS A 101 -8.72 -6.75 -0.88
CA HIS A 101 -9.01 -7.33 0.43
C HIS A 101 -8.66 -6.36 1.58
N PHE A 102 -7.50 -5.71 1.50
CA PHE A 102 -7.09 -4.67 2.44
C PHE A 102 -8.14 -3.54 2.55
N ARG A 103 -8.63 -3.03 1.40
CA ARG A 103 -9.65 -1.98 1.38
C ARG A 103 -10.99 -2.46 1.93
N ALA A 104 -11.37 -3.71 1.66
CA ALA A 104 -12.59 -4.29 2.21
C ALA A 104 -12.54 -4.39 3.74
N LEU A 105 -11.48 -4.99 4.30
CA LEU A 105 -11.29 -5.08 5.77
C LEU A 105 -11.26 -3.69 6.42
N THR A 106 -10.60 -2.72 5.77
CA THR A 106 -10.58 -1.33 6.25
C THR A 106 -11.97 -0.70 6.26
N ALA A 107 -12.77 -0.93 5.22
CA ALA A 107 -14.15 -0.42 5.14
C ALA A 107 -15.05 -1.08 6.21
N GLU A 108 -14.92 -2.40 6.39
CA GLU A 108 -15.63 -3.15 7.43
C GLU A 108 -15.25 -2.64 8.84
N ALA A 109 -13.96 -2.38 9.08
CA ALA A 109 -13.48 -1.82 10.34
C ALA A 109 -14.05 -0.43 10.63
N ARG A 110 -14.17 0.43 9.61
CA ARG A 110 -14.75 1.77 9.74
C ARG A 110 -16.26 1.75 10.02
N ALA A 111 -16.95 0.71 9.57
CA ALA A 111 -18.37 0.49 9.85
C ALA A 111 -18.62 -0.19 11.21
N ALA A 112 -17.59 -0.81 11.81
CA ALA A 112 -17.71 -1.50 13.09
C ALA A 112 -17.89 -0.51 14.26
N ALA A 113 -18.96 -0.70 15.02
CA ALA A 113 -19.24 0.09 16.23
C ALA A 113 -18.40 -0.37 17.45
N ASP A 114 -18.07 -1.66 17.54
CA ASP A 114 -17.24 -2.20 18.60
C ASP A 114 -15.76 -1.85 18.36
N PRO A 115 -15.10 -1.10 19.27
CA PRO A 115 -13.69 -0.75 19.15
C PRO A 115 -12.76 -1.96 19.09
N ARG A 116 -13.11 -3.09 19.74
CA ARG A 116 -12.29 -4.31 19.69
C ARG A 116 -12.34 -4.95 18.31
N LEU A 117 -13.54 -5.08 17.73
CA LEU A 117 -13.70 -5.56 16.37
C LEU A 117 -12.99 -4.65 15.37
N ARG A 118 -13.10 -3.33 15.53
CA ARG A 118 -12.39 -2.36 14.68
C ARG A 118 -10.87 -2.55 14.74
N ALA A 119 -10.29 -2.65 15.94
CA ALA A 119 -8.86 -2.90 16.10
C ALA A 119 -8.42 -4.24 15.47
N ALA A 120 -9.22 -5.30 15.62
CA ALA A 120 -8.94 -6.60 15.04
C ALA A 120 -8.94 -6.57 13.50
N LEU A 121 -9.96 -5.97 12.88
CA LEU A 121 -10.06 -5.86 11.42
C LEU A 121 -8.94 -5.00 10.82
N LEU A 122 -8.56 -3.90 11.47
CA LEU A 122 -7.43 -3.08 11.01
C LEU A 122 -6.10 -3.82 11.14
N THR A 123 -5.94 -4.63 12.20
CA THR A 123 -4.76 -5.48 12.38
C THR A 123 -4.68 -6.56 11.31
N GLU A 124 -5.80 -7.20 10.98
CA GLU A 124 -5.88 -8.17 9.88
C GLU A 124 -5.55 -7.50 8.53
N ALA A 125 -6.11 -6.32 8.26
CA ALA A 125 -5.84 -5.56 7.05
C ALA A 125 -4.34 -5.24 6.90
N LEU A 126 -3.71 -4.75 7.97
CA LEU A 126 -2.27 -4.47 7.98
C LEU A 126 -1.42 -5.74 7.86
N GLY A 127 -1.91 -6.88 8.38
CA GLY A 127 -1.26 -8.18 8.23
C GLY A 127 -1.16 -8.71 6.80
N LEU A 128 -1.92 -8.14 5.85
CA LEU A 128 -1.80 -8.47 4.42
C LEU A 128 -0.51 -7.92 3.78
N TRP A 129 0.11 -6.93 4.42
CA TRP A 129 1.29 -6.26 3.88
C TRP A 129 2.56 -7.08 4.10
N ARG A 130 3.30 -7.28 3.01
CA ARG A 130 4.57 -8.04 2.95
C ARG A 130 5.79 -7.13 2.71
N GLY A 131 5.59 -5.82 2.66
CA GLY A 131 6.61 -4.81 2.37
C GLY A 131 6.00 -3.53 1.80
N PRO A 132 6.81 -2.61 1.25
CA PRO A 132 6.32 -1.47 0.45
C PRO A 132 5.47 -1.95 -0.75
N ALA A 133 4.45 -1.18 -1.12
CA ALA A 133 3.60 -1.54 -2.25
C ALA A 133 4.42 -1.65 -3.54
N TYR A 134 4.18 -2.73 -4.30
CA TYR A 134 4.93 -3.05 -5.52
C TYR A 134 6.46 -2.99 -5.35
N ALA A 135 7.03 -3.49 -4.25
CA ALA A 135 8.44 -3.28 -3.87
C ALA A 135 9.47 -3.51 -5.01
N ASP A 136 9.22 -4.46 -5.91
CA ASP A 136 10.10 -4.77 -7.04
C ASP A 136 10.04 -3.76 -8.21
N PHE A 137 9.00 -2.92 -8.25
CA PHE A 137 8.64 -2.03 -9.35
C PHE A 137 8.18 -0.64 -8.89
N ALA A 138 8.41 -0.28 -7.62
CA ALA A 138 7.87 0.95 -7.03
C ALA A 138 8.40 2.23 -7.73
N ASP A 139 9.59 2.16 -8.32
CA ASP A 139 10.22 3.27 -9.04
C ASP A 139 9.80 3.37 -10.51
N GLU A 140 9.17 2.32 -11.06
CA GLU A 140 8.69 2.31 -12.44
C GLU A 140 7.59 3.35 -12.62
N ALA A 141 7.70 4.22 -13.63
CA ALA A 141 6.80 5.36 -13.79
C ALA A 141 5.32 4.94 -13.92
N SER A 142 5.06 3.78 -14.51
CA SER A 142 3.71 3.21 -14.68
C SER A 142 3.10 2.69 -13.38
N VAL A 143 3.91 2.38 -12.36
CA VAL A 143 3.50 1.75 -11.10
C VAL A 143 3.59 2.72 -9.93
N ARG A 144 4.56 3.64 -9.95
CA ARG A 144 4.89 4.58 -8.86
C ARG A 144 3.67 5.25 -8.24
N GLY A 145 2.76 5.77 -9.06
CA GLY A 145 1.56 6.43 -8.56
C GLY A 145 0.62 5.47 -7.80
N ALA A 146 0.48 4.23 -8.26
CA ALA A 146 -0.32 3.21 -7.56
C ALA A 146 0.36 2.76 -6.26
N ALA A 147 1.68 2.55 -6.28
CA ALA A 147 2.47 2.19 -5.11
C ALA A 147 2.36 3.27 -4.02
N GLN A 148 2.61 4.54 -4.37
CA GLN A 148 2.49 5.67 -3.44
C GLN A 148 1.10 5.79 -2.83
N ARG A 149 0.03 5.65 -3.63
CA ARG A 149 -1.35 5.67 -3.11
C ARG A 149 -1.63 4.54 -2.13
N LEU A 150 -1.10 3.35 -2.38
CA LEU A 150 -1.27 2.22 -1.46
C LEU A 150 -0.48 2.44 -0.17
N ASP A 151 0.78 2.85 -0.24
CA ASP A 151 1.60 3.12 0.96
C ASP A 151 1.00 4.25 1.81
N GLU A 152 0.41 5.26 1.18
CA GLU A 152 -0.36 6.32 1.85
C GLU A 152 -1.59 5.77 2.59
N GLN A 153 -2.34 4.87 1.93
CA GLN A 153 -3.47 4.18 2.56
C GLN A 153 -3.01 3.31 3.73
N ARG A 154 -1.88 2.62 3.61
CA ARG A 154 -1.29 1.85 4.72
C ARG A 154 -1.08 2.74 5.93
N LEU A 155 -0.44 3.89 5.73
CA LEU A 155 -0.10 4.80 6.81
C LEU A 155 -1.35 5.36 7.49
N SER A 156 -2.37 5.73 6.71
CA SER A 156 -3.68 6.14 7.24
C SER A 156 -4.35 5.04 8.07
N VAL A 157 -4.28 3.78 7.62
CA VAL A 157 -4.85 2.63 8.33
C VAL A 157 -4.06 2.30 9.60
N THR A 158 -2.73 2.49 9.59
CA THR A 158 -1.90 2.38 10.79
C THR A 158 -2.27 3.41 11.85
N GLU A 159 -2.55 4.66 11.45
CA GLU A 159 -3.06 5.70 12.37
C GLU A 159 -4.42 5.28 12.97
N GLU A 160 -5.36 4.81 12.14
CA GLU A 160 -6.66 4.32 12.61
C GLU A 160 -6.52 3.11 13.56
N GLN A 161 -5.59 2.19 13.27
CA GLN A 161 -5.33 1.02 14.12
C GLN A 161 -4.78 1.45 15.48
N ALA A 162 -3.84 2.39 15.50
CA ALA A 162 -3.28 2.93 16.74
C ALA A 162 -4.36 3.62 17.60
N GLU A 163 -5.21 4.44 16.98
CA GLU A 163 -6.35 5.07 17.64
C GLU A 163 -7.33 4.03 18.22
N ALA A 164 -7.64 2.97 17.46
CA ALA A 164 -8.53 1.90 17.91
C ALA A 164 -7.92 1.07 19.06
N ARG A 165 -6.62 0.77 19.02
CA ARG A 165 -5.90 0.04 20.09
C ARG A 165 -5.83 0.84 21.38
N LEU A 166 -5.59 2.16 21.28
CA LEU A 166 -5.66 3.07 22.44
C LEU A 166 -7.04 3.04 23.10
N ALA A 167 -8.12 3.01 22.30
CA ALA A 167 -9.49 2.99 22.83
C ALA A 167 -9.85 1.72 23.60
N VAL A 168 -9.18 0.60 23.31
CA VAL A 168 -9.41 -0.69 24.00
C VAL A 168 -8.39 -1.01 25.10
N GLY A 169 -7.48 -0.07 25.39
CA GLY A 169 -6.45 -0.24 26.41
C GLY A 169 -5.22 -1.05 25.96
N ASP A 170 -5.06 -1.32 24.66
CA ASP A 170 -3.91 -2.04 24.11
C ASP A 170 -2.79 -1.07 23.72
N HIS A 171 -2.15 -0.45 24.72
CA HIS A 171 -1.19 0.64 24.51
C HIS A 171 0.25 0.33 24.93
N LEU A 172 0.50 -0.80 25.63
CA LEU A 172 1.79 -1.06 26.28
C LEU A 172 2.96 -1.15 25.30
N LEU A 173 2.77 -1.80 24.15
CA LEU A 173 3.81 -1.92 23.11
C LEU A 173 3.66 -0.86 22.00
N LEU A 174 2.48 -0.24 21.89
CA LEU A 174 2.12 0.67 20.81
C LEU A 174 3.08 1.86 20.70
N ALA A 175 3.53 2.43 21.83
CA ALA A 175 4.47 3.55 21.80
C ALA A 175 5.80 3.20 21.09
N GLY A 176 6.31 1.98 21.33
CA GLY A 176 7.51 1.48 20.67
C GLY A 176 7.27 1.23 19.19
N GLU A 177 6.17 0.55 18.85
CA GLU A 177 5.79 0.24 17.46
C GLU A 177 5.63 1.50 16.57
N LEU A 178 5.18 2.62 17.15
CA LEU A 178 5.00 3.88 16.42
C LEU A 178 6.29 4.70 16.28
N THR A 179 7.37 4.38 16.99
CA THR A 179 8.58 5.22 17.03
C THR A 179 9.22 5.36 15.65
N ASP A 180 9.51 4.26 14.97
CA ASP A 180 10.11 4.27 13.63
C ASP A 180 9.21 4.95 12.59
N LEU A 181 7.89 4.85 12.74
CA LEU A 181 6.94 5.50 11.85
C LEU A 181 6.96 7.01 12.05
N VAL A 182 7.01 7.46 13.30
CA VAL A 182 7.06 8.88 13.66
C VAL A 182 8.37 9.52 13.19
N GLU A 183 9.49 8.80 13.24
CA GLU A 183 10.76 9.30 12.70
C GLU A 183 10.74 9.44 11.18
N ARG A 184 10.13 8.48 10.47
CA ARG A 184 9.98 8.51 9.00
C ARG A 184 8.93 9.50 8.52
N HIS A 185 7.92 9.80 9.34
CA HIS A 185 6.80 10.69 8.99
C HIS A 185 6.61 11.77 10.07
N PRO A 186 7.62 12.63 10.29
CA PRO A 186 7.70 13.47 11.48
C PRO A 186 6.62 14.53 11.59
N LEU A 187 6.06 14.97 10.46
CA LEU A 187 5.01 15.97 10.37
C LEU A 187 3.59 15.38 10.37
N ARG A 188 3.43 14.05 10.55
CA ARG A 188 2.11 13.43 10.68
C ARG A 188 1.56 13.56 12.09
N GLU A 189 0.75 14.59 12.27
CA GLU A 189 0.15 14.94 13.55
C GLU A 189 -0.70 13.81 14.16
N ARG A 190 -1.47 13.06 13.37
CA ARG A 190 -2.30 11.95 13.89
C ARG A 190 -1.45 10.82 14.46
N LEU A 191 -0.40 10.42 13.73
CA LEU A 191 0.56 9.43 14.17
C LEU A 191 1.28 9.88 15.46
N ARG A 192 1.72 11.14 15.50
CA ARG A 192 2.32 11.77 16.68
C ARG A 192 1.37 11.76 17.88
N ALA A 193 0.10 12.13 17.68
CA ALA A 193 -0.90 12.14 18.74
C ALA A 193 -1.12 10.74 19.33
N ALA A 194 -1.20 9.70 18.48
CA ALA A 194 -1.31 8.33 18.95
C ALA A 194 -0.08 7.90 19.77
N GLN A 195 1.14 8.22 19.32
CA GLN A 195 2.37 7.92 20.06
C GLN A 195 2.42 8.64 21.41
N ILE A 196 2.12 9.95 21.46
CA ILE A 196 2.11 10.76 22.68
C ILE A 196 1.12 10.17 23.69
N ARG A 197 -0.08 9.80 23.25
CA ARG A 197 -1.09 9.15 24.11
C ARG A 197 -0.62 7.79 24.62
N ALA A 198 0.00 6.98 23.77
CA ALA A 198 0.53 5.67 24.17
C ALA A 198 1.65 5.82 25.21
N LEU A 199 2.57 6.77 25.02
CA LEU A 199 3.64 7.09 25.97
C LEU A 199 3.07 7.55 27.32
N TYR A 200 2.09 8.46 27.30
CA TYR A 200 1.43 8.93 28.51
C TYR A 200 0.73 7.81 29.28
N LEU A 201 -0.07 6.97 28.60
CA LEU A 201 -0.75 5.83 29.21
C LEU A 201 0.21 4.74 29.72
N ALA A 202 1.43 4.67 29.19
CA ALA A 202 2.50 3.81 29.67
C ALA A 202 3.31 4.43 30.83
N GLY A 203 2.93 5.60 31.35
CA GLY A 203 3.64 6.30 32.43
C GLY A 203 4.93 7.02 31.98
N ARG A 204 5.18 7.10 30.67
CA ARG A 204 6.38 7.72 30.06
C ARG A 204 6.11 9.19 29.71
N GLN A 205 5.65 9.97 30.69
CA GLN A 205 5.17 11.33 30.48
C GLN A 205 6.26 12.29 29.95
N SER A 206 7.50 12.16 30.42
CA SER A 206 8.62 12.99 29.94
C SER A 206 8.86 12.80 28.43
N GLU A 207 8.74 11.57 27.93
CA GLU A 207 8.90 11.25 26.51
C GLU A 207 7.71 11.71 25.67
N ALA A 208 6.50 11.65 26.24
CA ALA A 208 5.31 12.20 25.60
C ALA A 208 5.45 13.72 25.37
N LEU A 209 5.90 14.46 26.39
CA LEU A 209 6.18 15.90 26.29
C LEU A 209 7.29 16.21 25.29
N ALA A 210 8.39 15.46 25.32
CA ALA A 210 9.49 15.62 24.38
C ALA A 210 9.04 15.39 22.93
N SER A 211 8.17 14.40 22.68
CA SER A 211 7.64 14.14 21.33
C SER A 211 6.74 15.28 20.83
N TYR A 212 5.92 15.87 21.71
CA TYR A 212 5.12 17.06 21.37
C TYR A 212 5.99 18.26 21.01
N GLU A 213 6.96 18.61 21.86
CA GLU A 213 7.86 19.75 21.62
C GLU A 213 8.69 19.55 20.35
N SER A 214 9.16 18.32 20.09
CA SER A 214 9.87 18.02 18.84
C SER A 214 9.00 18.22 17.60
N LEU A 215 7.71 17.89 17.66
CA LEU A 215 6.80 18.12 16.53
C LEU A 215 6.52 19.61 16.36
N ARG A 216 6.25 20.32 17.46
CA ARG A 216 5.99 21.76 17.45
C ARG A 216 7.13 22.54 16.82
N ALA A 217 8.37 22.24 17.22
CA ALA A 217 9.57 22.86 16.64
C ALA A 217 9.65 22.62 15.13
N ARG A 218 9.45 21.37 14.67
CA ARG A 218 9.48 21.04 13.24
C ARG A 218 8.37 21.71 12.43
N LEU A 219 7.15 21.79 12.96
CA LEU A 219 6.05 22.48 12.27
C LEU A 219 6.33 23.98 12.13
N ALA A 220 6.91 24.61 13.16
CA ALA A 220 7.30 26.00 13.11
C ALA A 220 8.46 26.24 12.13
N GLU A 221 9.48 25.38 12.14
CA GLU A 221 10.67 25.50 11.28
C GLU A 221 10.38 25.20 9.81
N ASP A 222 9.69 24.08 9.52
CA ASP A 222 9.49 23.58 8.16
C ASP A 222 8.30 24.25 7.46
N LEU A 223 7.24 24.58 8.20
CA LEU A 223 5.96 25.02 7.66
C LEU A 223 5.49 26.38 8.19
N GLY A 224 6.11 26.92 9.26
CA GLY A 224 5.69 28.18 9.87
C GLY A 224 4.33 28.12 10.57
N VAL A 225 3.92 26.93 11.04
CA VAL A 225 2.62 26.70 11.68
C VAL A 225 2.75 26.06 13.06
N ASP A 226 1.74 26.24 13.90
CA ASP A 226 1.62 25.55 15.19
C ASP A 226 0.90 24.19 15.05
N PRO A 227 1.05 23.28 16.04
CA PRO A 227 0.28 22.04 16.09
C PRO A 227 -1.23 22.26 16.06
N GLY A 228 -1.94 21.38 15.35
CA GLY A 228 -3.38 21.41 15.23
C GLY A 228 -4.11 21.15 16.56
N PRO A 229 -5.42 21.49 16.63
CA PRO A 229 -6.20 21.39 17.86
C PRO A 229 -6.16 20.03 18.58
N PRO A 230 -6.17 18.86 17.87
CA PRO A 230 -6.11 17.57 18.53
C PRO A 230 -4.83 17.35 19.34
N LEU A 231 -3.69 17.91 18.91
CA LEU A 231 -2.42 17.80 19.62
C LEU A 231 -2.31 18.82 20.75
N THR A 232 -2.76 20.05 20.50
CA THR A 232 -2.77 21.11 21.54
C THR A 232 -3.68 20.76 22.71
N ALA A 233 -4.75 19.97 22.50
CA ALA A 233 -5.58 19.45 23.58
C ALA A 233 -4.95 18.29 24.38
N LEU A 234 -3.87 17.68 23.88
CA LEU A 234 -3.14 16.59 24.55
C LEU A 234 -1.98 17.08 25.41
N HIS A 235 -1.51 18.31 25.18
CA HIS A 235 -0.47 18.99 25.94
C HIS A 235 -1.09 19.82 27.07
#